data_AF-A0A963RPY9-F1
#
_entry.id   AF-A0A963RPY9-F1
#
_cell.length_a   1.000
_cell.length_b   1.000
_cell.length_c   1.000
_cell.angle_alpha   90.00
_cell.angle_beta   90.00
_cell.angle_gamma   90.00
#
_symmetry.space_group_name_H-M   'P 1'
#
loop_
_entity.id
_entity.type
_entity.pdbx_description
1 polymer ?
#
loop_
_entity_poly.entity_id
_entity_poly.type
_entity_poly.pdbx_seq_one_letter_code
_entity_poly.pdbx_strand_id
1 'polypeptide(L)'
;LLAGAEAIRNQRSAQRAGRELDWSESFDEDAIPLEDRGWGELFVTMQEVHNGLLAAMSYYGLIEQAQATARGRSTAEHREAMAQLLAPFSAVAAANPRAQFPTALAAQEILSAAPLNHLYSKRMVAQDGVNQGAALLLCSVGAARKLGIPAQRWVFLHGLAQGEELKLSEREDPSRSPMLEAVLGSALQQAGKTMDEIDLIDIYSCFPCAVSAVADCLGLPLDGSRPLTLTGGLAYFGGPGNNYVMHSLAEAVSQLQARPGGHALVTSVGGMLSKLGAGIYSTEPCRTDWAAAETTISPHFLAPRPVVEAPEGGRIISYLVNYHGGAAAQANVLAETETGGRFVATTAPGDGQTPAAMLAADPAGRLVTVSVAEGGALHFQLA
;
A
#
# COMPACT_ATOMS: atom_id res chain seq x y z
N LEU A 1 -5.47 -0.65 -25.25
CA LEU A 1 -4.15 -0.96 -24.67
C LEU A 1 -4.09 -0.23 -23.34
N LEU A 2 -3.69 -0.90 -22.27
CA LEU A 2 -3.26 -0.25 -21.04
C LEU A 2 -1.75 -0.39 -20.99
N ALA A 3 -1.05 0.69 -20.70
CA ALA A 3 0.41 0.71 -20.61
C ALA A 3 0.83 1.76 -19.57
N GLY A 4 2.02 1.57 -19.03
CA GLY A 4 2.56 2.34 -17.93
C GLY A 4 3.99 1.93 -17.68
N ALA A 5 4.81 2.90 -17.29
CA ALA A 5 6.22 2.71 -17.05
C ALA A 5 6.72 3.70 -16.00
N GLU A 6 7.83 3.34 -15.37
CA GLU A 6 8.55 4.18 -14.43
C GLU A 6 10.02 4.25 -14.81
N ALA A 7 10.62 5.43 -14.67
CA ALA A 7 12.02 5.69 -15.00
C ALA A 7 12.78 6.36 -13.84
N ILE A 8 12.31 6.15 -12.60
CA ILE A 8 12.85 6.77 -11.38
C ILE A 8 14.35 6.49 -11.22
N ARG A 9 14.84 5.30 -11.61
CA ARG A 9 16.28 5.00 -11.57
C ARG A 9 17.07 5.94 -12.47
N ASN A 10 16.61 6.16 -13.70
CA ASN A 10 17.25 7.09 -14.63
C ASN A 10 17.18 8.53 -14.11
N GLN A 11 16.01 8.96 -13.65
CA GLN A 11 15.82 10.29 -13.06
C GLN A 11 16.80 10.53 -11.89
N ARG A 12 16.87 9.62 -10.91
CA ARG A 12 17.79 9.71 -9.77
C ARG A 12 19.26 9.63 -10.16
N SER A 13 19.58 8.93 -11.24
CA SER A 13 20.96 8.88 -11.77
C SER A 13 21.34 10.20 -12.41
N ALA A 14 20.45 10.82 -13.18
CA ALA A 14 20.67 12.11 -13.81
C ALA A 14 20.80 13.24 -12.78
N GLN A 15 19.89 13.29 -11.79
CA GLN A 15 19.95 14.24 -10.68
C GLN A 15 21.28 14.17 -9.92
N ARG A 16 21.74 12.96 -9.57
CA ARG A 16 23.06 12.78 -8.91
C ARG A 16 24.25 13.20 -9.78
N ALA A 17 24.10 13.13 -11.10
CA ALA A 17 25.10 13.56 -12.05
C ALA A 17 24.98 15.05 -12.42
N GLY A 18 24.04 15.80 -11.85
CA GLY A 18 23.77 17.19 -12.22
C GLY A 18 23.28 17.34 -13.66
N ARG A 19 22.64 16.31 -14.23
CA ARG A 19 22.12 16.31 -15.60
C ARG A 19 20.61 16.52 -15.58
N GLU A 20 20.16 17.44 -16.41
CA GLU A 20 18.75 17.62 -16.72
C GLU A 20 18.35 16.63 -17.82
N LEU A 21 17.23 15.94 -17.64
CA LEU A 21 16.65 15.05 -18.64
C LEU A 21 15.50 15.78 -19.30
N ASP A 22 15.46 15.75 -20.62
CA ASP A 22 14.32 16.24 -21.40
C ASP A 22 13.28 15.12 -21.51
N TRP A 23 12.14 15.32 -20.86
CA TRP A 23 10.98 14.42 -20.89
C TRP A 23 9.86 14.96 -21.79
N SER A 24 10.12 16.02 -22.54
CA SER A 24 9.11 16.59 -23.43
C SER A 24 8.80 15.61 -24.56
N GLU A 25 7.51 15.47 -24.84
CA GLU A 25 7.02 14.70 -25.99
C GLU A 25 6.25 15.66 -26.90
N SER A 26 6.43 15.51 -28.20
CA SER A 26 5.63 16.21 -29.22
C SER A 26 4.69 15.21 -29.86
N PHE A 27 3.39 15.42 -29.71
CA PHE A 27 2.36 14.62 -30.34
C PHE A 27 1.26 15.52 -30.89
N ASP A 28 0.52 14.99 -31.86
CA ASP A 28 -0.65 15.66 -32.42
C ASP A 28 -1.83 15.47 -31.47
N GLU A 29 -2.20 16.52 -30.73
CA GLU A 29 -3.30 16.49 -29.75
C GLU A 29 -4.65 16.17 -30.39
N ASP A 30 -4.86 16.51 -31.67
CA ASP A 30 -6.09 16.19 -32.39
C ASP A 30 -6.16 14.70 -32.75
N ALA A 31 -4.99 14.07 -33.00
CA ALA A 31 -4.89 12.65 -33.30
C ALA A 31 -4.79 11.76 -32.05
N ILE A 32 -4.22 12.28 -30.96
CA ILE A 32 -3.99 11.60 -29.69
C ILE A 32 -4.43 12.53 -28.55
N PRO A 33 -5.75 12.61 -28.26
CA PRO A 33 -6.23 13.47 -27.20
C PRO A 33 -5.67 13.03 -25.85
N LEU A 34 -4.96 13.94 -25.18
CA LEU A 34 -4.46 13.73 -23.82
C LEU A 34 -5.52 14.22 -22.82
N GLU A 35 -5.97 13.31 -21.95
CA GLU A 35 -6.81 13.66 -20.81
C GLU A 35 -5.92 13.72 -19.55
N ASP A 36 -5.54 14.91 -19.11
CA ASP A 36 -4.88 15.10 -17.82
C ASP A 36 -5.91 15.12 -16.69
N ARG A 37 -5.84 14.12 -15.81
CA ARG A 37 -6.74 13.96 -14.65
C ARG A 37 -6.20 14.61 -13.38
N GLY A 38 -5.02 15.22 -13.45
CA GLY A 38 -4.38 15.90 -12.34
C GLY A 38 -4.16 15.00 -11.11
N TRP A 39 -4.14 15.62 -9.93
CA TRP A 39 -3.83 14.97 -8.66
C TRP A 39 -5.04 14.27 -8.00
N GLY A 40 -6.25 14.50 -8.52
CA GLY A 40 -7.49 14.02 -7.92
C GLY A 40 -7.77 14.62 -6.53
N GLU A 41 -8.67 14.00 -5.77
CA GLU A 41 -8.98 14.39 -4.40
C GLU A 41 -7.87 14.02 -3.41
N LEU A 42 -7.67 14.88 -2.40
CA LEU A 42 -6.72 14.66 -1.32
C LEU A 42 -7.22 13.57 -0.37
N PHE A 43 -6.41 12.53 -0.20
CA PHE A 43 -6.64 11.45 0.76
C PHE A 43 -5.97 11.70 2.13
N VAL A 44 -5.73 12.99 2.45
CA VAL A 44 -5.09 13.47 3.68
C VAL A 44 -5.84 14.69 4.22
N THR A 45 -5.75 14.94 5.52
CA THR A 45 -6.20 16.20 6.14
C THR A 45 -5.06 17.22 6.17
N MET A 46 -5.39 18.50 6.22
CA MET A 46 -4.34 19.53 6.36
C MET A 46 -3.66 19.48 7.73
N GLN A 47 -4.37 19.04 8.77
CA GLN A 47 -3.76 18.80 10.07
C GLN A 47 -2.69 17.70 9.99
N GLU A 48 -2.95 16.59 9.31
CA GLU A 48 -1.96 15.52 9.10
C GLU A 48 -0.70 16.07 8.42
N VAL A 49 -0.89 16.87 7.36
CA VAL A 49 0.20 17.51 6.60
C VAL A 49 0.99 18.50 7.47
N HIS A 50 0.32 19.42 8.17
CA HIS A 50 0.97 20.40 9.05
C HIS A 50 1.76 19.75 10.19
N ASN A 51 1.40 18.52 10.57
CA ASN A 51 2.06 17.74 11.61
C ASN A 51 3.06 16.73 11.07
N GLY A 52 3.56 16.91 9.85
CA GLY A 52 4.71 16.17 9.32
C GLY A 52 4.38 14.85 8.62
N LEU A 53 3.10 14.52 8.42
CA LEU A 53 2.70 13.38 7.59
C LEU A 53 2.72 13.77 6.10
N LEU A 54 3.93 13.89 5.55
CA LEU A 54 4.18 14.31 4.16
C LEU A 54 4.49 13.13 3.23
N ALA A 55 5.15 12.10 3.74
CA ALA A 55 5.55 10.92 2.97
C ALA A 55 4.64 9.73 3.29
N ALA A 56 4.46 8.82 2.32
CA ALA A 56 3.69 7.60 2.52
C ALA A 56 4.18 6.79 3.74
N MET A 57 5.51 6.70 3.93
CA MET A 57 6.10 6.01 5.07
C MET A 57 5.59 6.52 6.41
N SER A 58 5.23 7.81 6.53
CA SER A 58 4.70 8.36 7.77
C SER A 58 3.32 7.80 8.09
N TYR A 59 2.42 7.75 7.11
CA TYR A 59 1.08 7.19 7.28
C TYR A 59 1.10 5.68 7.47
N TYR A 60 1.83 4.96 6.61
CA TYR A 60 1.97 3.51 6.73
C TYR A 60 2.66 3.13 8.04
N GLY A 61 3.59 3.93 8.56
CA GLY A 61 4.17 3.74 9.89
C GLY A 61 3.14 3.81 11.02
N LEU A 62 2.21 4.78 10.96
CA LEU A 62 1.11 4.88 11.93
C LEU A 62 0.11 3.71 11.79
N ILE A 63 -0.19 3.25 10.58
CA ILE A 63 -1.07 2.10 10.37
C ILE A 63 -0.40 0.82 10.89
N GLU A 64 0.88 0.62 10.59
CA GLU A 64 1.67 -0.52 11.03
C GLU A 64 1.83 -0.57 12.56
N GLN A 65 2.09 0.58 13.19
CA GLN A 65 2.15 0.66 14.65
C GLN A 65 0.78 0.35 15.28
N ALA A 66 -0.32 0.86 14.72
CA ALA A 66 -1.66 0.53 15.20
C ALA A 66 -1.94 -0.97 15.08
N GLN A 67 -1.51 -1.59 13.98
CA GLN A 67 -1.57 -3.03 13.73
C GLN A 67 -0.70 -3.86 14.69
N ALA A 68 0.45 -3.35 15.12
CA ALA A 68 1.28 -3.97 16.15
C ALA A 68 0.57 -3.95 17.51
N THR A 69 0.07 -2.77 17.91
CA THR A 69 -0.66 -2.56 19.16
C THR A 69 -1.91 -3.42 19.25
N ALA A 70 -2.71 -3.48 18.18
CA ALA A 70 -3.93 -4.31 18.12
C ALA A 70 -3.64 -5.81 18.29
N ARG A 71 -2.45 -6.27 17.87
CA ARG A 71 -2.00 -7.66 18.05
C ARG A 71 -1.25 -7.90 19.36
N GLY A 72 -1.12 -6.89 20.22
CA GLY A 72 -0.38 -6.97 21.47
C GLY A 72 1.11 -7.25 21.29
N ARG A 73 1.69 -6.88 20.15
CA ARG A 73 3.12 -7.10 19.85
C ARG A 73 3.94 -5.90 20.28
N SER A 74 5.09 -6.16 20.88
CA SER A 74 6.15 -5.16 21.00
C SER A 74 6.71 -4.79 19.62
N THR A 75 7.38 -3.64 19.53
CA THR A 75 8.08 -3.21 18.30
C THR A 75 9.04 -4.28 17.78
N ALA A 76 9.77 -4.97 18.66
CA ALA A 76 10.72 -6.01 18.27
C ALA A 76 10.01 -7.22 17.65
N GLU A 77 8.99 -7.75 18.32
CA GLU A 77 8.20 -8.88 17.83
C GLU A 77 7.49 -8.55 16.50
N HIS A 78 6.97 -7.32 16.36
CA HIS A 78 6.32 -6.92 15.12
C HIS A 78 7.30 -6.79 13.96
N ARG A 79 8.51 -6.29 14.21
CA ARG A 79 9.59 -6.25 13.20
C ARG A 79 10.00 -7.64 12.72
N GLU A 80 10.09 -8.59 13.64
CA GLU A 80 10.36 -9.99 13.30
C GLU A 80 9.23 -10.58 12.44
N ALA A 81 7.98 -10.34 12.81
CA ALA A 81 6.82 -10.79 12.04
C ALA A 81 6.79 -10.18 10.63
N MET A 82 7.07 -8.88 10.49
CA MET A 82 7.18 -8.22 9.17
C MET A 82 8.28 -8.84 8.32
N ALA A 83 9.43 -9.16 8.91
CA ALA A 83 10.54 -9.77 8.19
C ALA A 83 10.23 -11.20 7.74
N GLN A 84 9.55 -11.98 8.58
CA GLN A 84 9.08 -13.33 8.26
C GLN A 84 8.06 -13.32 7.11
N LEU A 85 7.10 -12.39 7.15
CA LEU A 85 6.10 -12.20 6.09
C LEU A 85 6.76 -11.91 4.73
N LEU A 86 7.81 -11.10 4.71
CA LEU A 86 8.41 -10.64 3.46
C LEU A 86 9.50 -11.57 2.90
N ALA A 87 10.07 -12.48 3.69
CA ALA A 87 11.07 -13.43 3.19
C ALA A 87 10.53 -14.29 2.01
N PRO A 88 9.32 -14.88 2.07
CA PRO A 88 8.70 -15.55 0.92
C PRO A 88 8.53 -14.66 -0.32
N PHE A 89 8.22 -13.37 -0.15
CA PHE A 89 8.10 -12.44 -1.28
C PHE A 89 9.45 -12.29 -2.01
N SER A 90 10.55 -12.19 -1.26
CA SER A 90 11.89 -12.11 -1.85
C SER A 90 12.29 -13.39 -2.59
N ALA A 91 11.84 -14.56 -2.12
CA ALA A 91 12.07 -15.83 -2.80
C ALA A 91 11.33 -15.91 -4.14
N VAL A 92 10.07 -15.43 -4.19
CA VAL A 92 9.30 -15.32 -5.44
C VAL A 92 9.99 -14.35 -6.41
N ALA A 93 10.43 -13.18 -5.93
CA ALA A 93 11.16 -12.22 -6.77
C ALA A 93 12.46 -12.82 -7.34
N ALA A 94 13.21 -13.59 -6.54
CA ALA A 94 14.46 -14.21 -6.99
C ALA A 94 14.26 -15.25 -8.11
N ALA A 95 13.10 -15.90 -8.15
CA ALA A 95 12.74 -16.82 -9.22
C ALA A 95 12.11 -16.11 -10.45
N ASN A 96 11.77 -14.83 -10.34
CA ASN A 96 11.11 -14.09 -11.40
C ASN A 96 12.16 -13.40 -12.32
N PRO A 97 12.27 -13.79 -13.60
CA PRO A 97 13.26 -13.21 -14.52
C PRO A 97 13.02 -11.72 -14.83
N ARG A 98 11.84 -11.18 -14.48
CA ARG A 98 11.48 -9.77 -14.65
C ARG A 98 11.78 -8.91 -13.41
N ALA A 99 12.11 -9.53 -12.28
CA ALA A 99 12.45 -8.81 -11.06
C ALA A 99 13.76 -8.03 -11.23
N GLN A 100 13.77 -6.76 -10.82
CA GLN A 100 14.98 -5.93 -10.87
C GLN A 100 15.94 -6.24 -9.70
N PHE A 101 15.44 -6.77 -8.60
CA PHE A 101 16.25 -7.14 -7.42
C PHE A 101 16.08 -8.62 -7.05
N PRO A 102 16.54 -9.57 -7.90
CA PRO A 102 16.28 -10.99 -7.75
C PRO A 102 17.21 -11.64 -6.71
N THR A 103 17.04 -11.28 -5.44
CA THR A 103 17.78 -11.88 -4.33
C THR A 103 16.79 -12.38 -3.29
N ALA A 104 16.84 -13.70 -3.02
CA ALA A 104 16.11 -14.30 -1.92
C ALA A 104 16.84 -13.95 -0.62
N LEU A 105 16.10 -13.45 0.36
CA LEU A 105 16.61 -12.99 1.65
C LEU A 105 15.96 -13.78 2.77
N ALA A 106 16.76 -14.19 3.75
CA ALA A 106 16.25 -14.69 5.01
C ALA A 106 15.61 -13.54 5.81
N ALA A 107 14.64 -13.88 6.66
CA ALA A 107 13.98 -12.90 7.54
C ALA A 107 15.01 -12.10 8.37
N GLN A 108 16.06 -12.76 8.86
CA GLN A 108 17.10 -12.08 9.64
C GLN A 108 17.85 -11.01 8.81
N GLU A 109 18.09 -11.26 7.52
CA GLU A 109 18.74 -10.29 6.62
C GLU A 109 17.83 -9.09 6.31
N ILE A 110 16.53 -9.34 6.17
CA ILE A 110 15.53 -8.27 6.03
C ILE A 110 15.50 -7.42 7.31
N LEU A 111 15.47 -8.07 8.48
CA LEU A 111 15.42 -7.39 9.77
C LEU A 111 16.68 -6.56 10.06
N SER A 112 17.86 -7.09 9.74
CA SER A 112 19.16 -6.46 10.02
C SER A 112 19.55 -5.37 9.02
N ALA A 113 18.79 -5.18 7.94
CA ALA A 113 19.07 -4.10 6.99
C ALA A 113 18.97 -2.72 7.67
N ALA A 114 19.61 -1.71 7.06
CA ALA A 114 19.67 -0.36 7.62
C ALA A 114 18.26 0.16 8.01
N PRO A 115 18.07 0.64 9.25
CA PRO A 115 16.77 1.12 9.70
C PRO A 115 16.41 2.43 9.00
N LEU A 116 15.14 2.56 8.64
CA LEU A 116 14.55 3.80 8.12
C LEU A 116 13.85 4.57 9.23
N ASN A 117 13.24 3.84 10.14
CA ASN A 117 12.61 4.33 11.36
C ASN A 117 12.59 3.18 12.39
N HIS A 118 11.87 3.36 13.49
CA HIS A 118 11.82 2.33 14.53
C HIS A 118 11.10 1.03 14.13
N LEU A 119 10.30 1.02 13.06
CA LEU A 119 9.59 -0.15 12.53
C LEU A 119 10.31 -0.74 11.31
N TYR A 120 10.63 0.07 10.32
CA TYR A 120 11.07 -0.42 9.02
C TYR A 120 12.58 -0.46 8.87
N SER A 121 13.06 -1.55 8.28
CA SER A 121 14.36 -1.58 7.61
C SER A 121 14.22 -1.19 6.14
N LYS A 122 15.34 -0.87 5.49
CA LYS A 122 15.39 -0.58 4.04
C LYS A 122 14.86 -1.72 3.17
N ARG A 123 14.82 -2.96 3.69
CA ARG A 123 14.33 -4.15 2.97
C ARG A 123 12.86 -4.48 3.25
N MET A 124 12.17 -3.65 4.03
CA MET A 124 10.74 -3.81 4.33
C MET A 124 9.83 -2.87 3.53
N VAL A 125 10.41 -1.96 2.73
CA VAL A 125 9.68 -0.93 1.97
C VAL A 125 9.94 -1.09 0.48
N ALA A 126 9.00 -0.58 -0.33
CA ALA A 126 9.10 -0.57 -1.79
C ALA A 126 10.46 -0.05 -2.29
N GLN A 127 11.03 -0.73 -3.30
CA GLN A 127 12.24 -0.30 -4.00
C GLN A 127 11.87 0.39 -5.30
N ASP A 128 11.68 1.71 -5.23
CA ASP A 128 11.19 2.54 -6.34
C ASP A 128 12.28 2.99 -7.33
N GLY A 129 13.55 2.69 -7.06
CA GLY A 129 14.66 2.95 -7.97
C GLY A 129 14.68 2.02 -9.19
N VAL A 130 13.61 2.01 -9.97
CA VAL A 130 13.41 1.10 -11.11
C VAL A 130 13.34 1.80 -12.46
N ASN A 131 13.59 1.02 -13.52
CA ASN A 131 13.20 1.32 -14.89
C ASN A 131 12.39 0.13 -15.40
N GLN A 132 11.07 0.22 -15.33
CA GLN A 132 10.18 -0.92 -15.62
C GLN A 132 8.94 -0.43 -16.37
N GLY A 133 8.45 -1.25 -17.30
CA GLY A 133 7.20 -1.01 -18.00
C GLY A 133 6.41 -2.30 -18.14
N ALA A 134 5.10 -2.17 -18.15
CA ALA A 134 4.17 -3.24 -18.42
C ALA A 134 3.10 -2.77 -19.40
N ALA A 135 2.40 -3.71 -20.02
CA ALA A 135 1.25 -3.40 -20.85
C ALA A 135 0.28 -4.58 -20.86
N LEU A 136 -1.01 -4.26 -20.95
CA LEU A 136 -2.11 -5.22 -21.06
C LEU A 136 -2.96 -4.88 -22.29
N LEU A 137 -3.21 -5.88 -23.12
CA LEU A 137 -4.13 -5.75 -24.24
C LEU A 137 -5.49 -6.31 -23.87
N LEU A 138 -6.46 -5.41 -23.71
CA LEU A 138 -7.86 -5.76 -23.50
C LEU A 138 -8.61 -5.66 -24.82
N CYS A 139 -9.51 -6.60 -25.09
CA CYS A 139 -10.41 -6.56 -26.23
C CYS A 139 -11.65 -7.41 -25.98
N SER A 140 -12.70 -7.20 -26.79
CA SER A 140 -13.86 -8.10 -26.77
C SER A 140 -13.51 -9.45 -27.39
N VAL A 141 -14.23 -10.51 -27.01
CA VAL A 141 -14.09 -11.84 -27.63
C VAL A 141 -14.29 -11.78 -29.15
N GLY A 142 -15.21 -10.94 -29.63
CA GLY A 142 -15.44 -10.73 -31.06
C GLY A 142 -14.22 -10.14 -31.77
N ALA A 143 -13.58 -9.13 -31.18
CA ALA A 143 -12.35 -8.55 -31.71
C ALA A 143 -11.19 -9.56 -31.69
N ALA A 144 -11.03 -10.32 -30.59
CA ALA A 144 -10.02 -11.36 -30.48
C ALA A 144 -10.16 -12.42 -31.59
N ARG A 145 -11.38 -12.88 -31.87
CA ARG A 145 -11.69 -13.81 -32.97
C ARG A 145 -11.37 -13.21 -34.34
N LYS A 146 -11.79 -11.97 -34.59
CA LYS A 146 -11.53 -11.27 -35.87
C LYS A 146 -10.03 -11.13 -36.14
N LEU A 147 -9.23 -10.92 -35.10
CA LEU A 147 -7.77 -10.80 -35.18
C LEU A 147 -7.04 -12.15 -35.12
N GLY A 148 -7.75 -13.28 -35.01
CA GLY A 148 -7.16 -14.61 -34.94
C GLY A 148 -6.37 -14.88 -33.65
N ILE A 149 -6.67 -14.18 -32.56
CA ILE A 149 -6.01 -14.42 -31.26
C ILE A 149 -6.50 -15.77 -30.71
N PRO A 150 -5.63 -16.77 -30.47
CA PRO A 150 -6.03 -18.09 -29.99
C PRO A 150 -6.76 -18.03 -28.66
N ALA A 151 -7.85 -18.80 -28.53
CA ALA A 151 -8.69 -18.81 -27.33
C ALA A 151 -7.92 -19.23 -26.06
N GLN A 152 -6.90 -20.08 -26.18
CA GLN A 152 -6.05 -20.46 -25.04
C GLN A 152 -5.23 -19.30 -24.44
N ARG A 153 -5.17 -18.14 -25.11
CA ARG A 153 -4.50 -16.94 -24.59
C ARG A 153 -5.45 -16.01 -23.85
N TRP A 154 -6.75 -16.28 -23.88
CA TRP A 154 -7.74 -15.39 -23.29
C TRP A 154 -7.80 -15.59 -21.77
N VAL A 155 -7.78 -14.47 -21.05
CA VAL A 155 -8.02 -14.41 -19.62
C VAL A 155 -9.13 -13.41 -19.41
N PHE A 156 -10.13 -13.81 -18.65
CA PHE A 156 -11.33 -13.06 -18.37
C PHE A 156 -11.28 -12.50 -16.95
N LEU A 157 -11.82 -11.30 -16.78
CA LEU A 157 -12.14 -10.74 -15.48
C LEU A 157 -13.45 -11.37 -15.00
N HIS A 158 -13.48 -11.93 -13.79
CA HIS A 158 -14.61 -12.59 -13.15
C HIS A 158 -15.25 -11.76 -12.04
N GLY A 159 -14.45 -10.95 -11.35
CA GLY A 159 -14.94 -10.02 -10.33
C GLY A 159 -14.05 -8.79 -10.26
N LEU A 160 -14.65 -7.63 -10.01
CA LEU A 160 -13.93 -6.36 -9.82
C LEU A 160 -14.67 -5.49 -8.84
N ALA A 161 -13.97 -5.06 -7.80
CA ALA A 161 -14.47 -4.06 -6.88
C ALA A 161 -13.38 -3.04 -6.58
N GLN A 162 -13.81 -1.82 -6.31
CA GLN A 162 -12.99 -0.73 -5.79
C GLN A 162 -13.77 0.10 -4.78
N GLY A 163 -13.06 0.82 -3.93
CA GLY A 163 -13.66 1.73 -2.97
C GLY A 163 -12.61 2.64 -2.33
N GLU A 164 -13.10 3.68 -1.69
CA GLU A 164 -12.27 4.67 -1.00
C GLU A 164 -12.52 4.62 0.50
N GLU A 165 -11.44 4.52 1.27
CA GLU A 165 -11.42 4.54 2.73
C GLU A 165 -11.33 5.98 3.24
N LEU A 166 -11.70 6.20 4.50
CA LEU A 166 -11.51 7.49 5.16
C LEU A 166 -10.03 7.87 5.28
N LYS A 167 -9.76 9.18 5.42
CA LYS A 167 -8.43 9.69 5.77
C LYS A 167 -8.03 9.11 7.13
N LEU A 168 -6.73 8.94 7.35
CA LEU A 168 -6.23 8.14 8.48
C LEU A 168 -6.79 8.63 9.83
N SER A 169 -6.81 9.93 10.07
CA SER A 169 -7.29 10.54 11.32
C SER A 169 -8.80 10.46 11.50
N GLU A 170 -9.56 10.15 10.44
CA GLU A 170 -11.02 10.02 10.49
C GLU A 170 -11.44 8.56 10.73
N ARG A 171 -10.52 7.58 10.64
CA ARG A 171 -10.84 6.16 10.84
C ARG A 171 -11.19 5.87 12.30
N GLU A 172 -12.19 5.02 12.48
CA GLU A 172 -12.55 4.48 13.80
C GLU A 172 -11.38 3.68 14.38
N ASP A 173 -10.88 2.71 13.61
CA ASP A 173 -9.70 1.90 13.93
C ASP A 173 -8.63 2.08 12.83
N PRO A 174 -7.50 2.77 13.12
CA PRO A 174 -6.44 2.98 12.14
C PRO A 174 -5.69 1.71 11.74
N SER A 175 -5.87 0.60 12.49
CA SER A 175 -5.24 -0.69 12.17
C SER A 175 -6.01 -1.51 11.13
N ARG A 176 -7.27 -1.15 10.86
CA ARG A 176 -8.21 -1.88 10.00
C ARG A 176 -8.69 -1.02 8.83
N SER A 177 -9.30 -1.67 7.85
CA SER A 177 -10.01 -1.01 6.75
C SER A 177 -11.31 -1.77 6.43
N PRO A 178 -12.46 -1.27 6.91
CA PRO A 178 -13.76 -1.82 6.54
C PRO A 178 -14.04 -1.72 5.03
N MET A 179 -13.49 -0.69 4.35
CA MET A 179 -13.61 -0.59 2.89
C MET A 179 -12.85 -1.72 2.19
N LEU A 180 -11.67 -2.12 2.69
CA LEU A 180 -10.92 -3.24 2.13
C LEU A 180 -11.70 -4.55 2.22
N GLU A 181 -12.31 -4.80 3.37
CA GLU A 181 -13.17 -5.97 3.59
C GLU A 181 -14.34 -6.01 2.60
N ALA A 182 -15.03 -4.88 2.41
CA ALA A 182 -16.14 -4.75 1.46
C ALA A 182 -15.69 -4.95 0.00
N VAL A 183 -14.55 -4.39 -0.39
CA VAL A 183 -13.98 -4.54 -1.74
C VAL A 183 -13.61 -5.99 -2.03
N LEU A 184 -12.90 -6.64 -1.11
CA LEU A 184 -12.49 -8.04 -1.26
C LEU A 184 -13.71 -8.97 -1.33
N GLY A 185 -14.69 -8.76 -0.44
CA GLY A 185 -15.94 -9.52 -0.41
C GLY A 185 -16.74 -9.37 -1.70
N SER A 186 -16.88 -8.14 -2.22
CA SER A 186 -17.60 -7.88 -3.47
C SER A 186 -16.92 -8.53 -4.67
N ALA A 187 -15.59 -8.44 -4.79
CA ALA A 187 -14.86 -9.07 -5.89
C ALA A 187 -15.04 -10.60 -5.90
N LEU A 188 -14.92 -11.24 -4.73
CA LEU A 188 -15.16 -12.67 -4.54
C LEU A 188 -16.61 -13.07 -4.87
N GLN A 189 -17.57 -12.29 -4.38
CA GLN A 189 -19.00 -12.52 -4.64
C GLN A 189 -19.32 -12.43 -6.13
N GLN A 190 -18.82 -11.40 -6.83
CA GLN A 190 -19.02 -11.24 -8.27
C GLN A 190 -18.44 -12.41 -9.07
N ALA A 191 -17.27 -12.92 -8.66
CA ALA A 191 -16.67 -14.10 -9.27
C ALA A 191 -17.38 -15.41 -8.90
N GLY A 192 -18.28 -15.40 -7.91
CA GLY A 192 -18.90 -16.62 -7.38
C GLY A 192 -17.87 -17.55 -6.74
N LYS A 193 -16.86 -16.99 -6.06
CA LYS A 193 -15.72 -17.72 -5.49
C LYS A 193 -15.57 -17.47 -4.00
N THR A 194 -15.11 -18.50 -3.32
CA THR A 194 -14.53 -18.41 -1.98
C THR A 194 -13.01 -18.30 -2.06
N MET A 195 -12.37 -17.87 -0.97
CA MET A 195 -10.90 -17.73 -0.94
C MET A 195 -10.15 -19.06 -1.09
N ASP A 196 -10.78 -20.17 -0.70
CA ASP A 196 -10.25 -21.53 -0.86
C ASP A 196 -10.20 -21.97 -2.34
N GLU A 197 -11.00 -21.35 -3.21
CA GLU A 197 -11.03 -21.62 -4.65
C GLU A 197 -10.09 -20.71 -5.47
N ILE A 198 -9.35 -19.82 -4.81
CA ILE A 198 -8.38 -18.93 -5.48
C ILE A 198 -6.99 -19.57 -5.49
N ASP A 199 -6.47 -19.87 -6.68
CA ASP A 199 -5.20 -20.58 -6.83
C ASP A 199 -3.95 -19.69 -6.78
N LEU A 200 -4.11 -18.42 -7.19
CA LEU A 200 -3.03 -17.47 -7.41
C LEU A 200 -3.37 -16.15 -6.71
N ILE A 201 -2.41 -15.56 -6.00
CA ILE A 201 -2.63 -14.34 -5.23
C ILE A 201 -1.47 -13.38 -5.48
N ASP A 202 -1.79 -12.14 -5.87
CA ASP A 202 -0.86 -11.02 -5.76
C ASP A 202 -1.46 -9.90 -4.91
N ILE A 203 -0.91 -9.74 -3.70
CA ILE A 203 -1.27 -8.65 -2.80
C ILE A 203 -0.32 -7.47 -3.02
N TYR A 204 -0.88 -6.28 -3.22
CA TYR A 204 -0.11 -5.04 -3.25
C TYR A 204 0.69 -4.85 -1.94
N SER A 205 1.99 -4.55 -2.05
CA SER A 205 2.96 -4.75 -0.97
C SER A 205 3.98 -3.62 -0.81
N CYS A 206 3.55 -2.35 -0.89
CA CYS A 206 4.46 -1.21 -0.69
C CYS A 206 5.05 -1.17 0.73
N PHE A 207 4.26 -1.61 1.71
CA PHE A 207 4.59 -1.78 3.13
C PHE A 207 3.92 -3.07 3.68
N PRO A 208 4.46 -3.68 4.74
CA PRO A 208 3.95 -4.94 5.30
C PRO A 208 2.50 -4.86 5.81
N CYS A 209 2.07 -3.75 6.40
CA CYS A 209 0.71 -3.59 6.91
C CYS A 209 -0.35 -3.65 5.80
N ALA A 210 -0.02 -3.28 4.55
CA ALA A 210 -0.92 -3.44 3.41
C ALA A 210 -1.16 -4.92 3.09
N VAL A 211 -0.10 -5.73 3.17
CA VAL A 211 -0.19 -7.18 2.97
C VAL A 211 -0.98 -7.82 4.10
N SER A 212 -0.63 -7.48 5.34
CA SER A 212 -1.28 -8.03 6.54
C SER A 212 -2.76 -7.66 6.60
N ALA A 213 -3.15 -6.44 6.20
CA ALA A 213 -4.55 -6.03 6.16
C ALA A 213 -5.38 -6.88 5.20
N VAL A 214 -4.87 -7.15 3.99
CA VAL A 214 -5.56 -8.02 3.01
C VAL A 214 -5.62 -9.46 3.53
N ALA A 215 -4.51 -9.96 4.07
CA ALA A 215 -4.44 -11.31 4.59
C ALA A 215 -5.42 -11.55 5.75
N ASP A 216 -5.52 -10.60 6.68
CA ASP A 216 -6.46 -10.66 7.80
C ASP A 216 -7.91 -10.69 7.32
N CYS A 217 -8.30 -9.83 6.36
CA CYS A 217 -9.64 -9.83 5.78
C CYS A 217 -10.00 -11.16 5.10
N LEU A 218 -9.01 -11.86 4.54
CA LEU A 218 -9.21 -13.10 3.77
C LEU A 218 -8.90 -14.37 4.58
N GLY A 219 -8.48 -14.25 5.84
CA GLY A 219 -8.03 -15.37 6.65
C GLY A 219 -6.80 -16.10 6.09
N LEU A 220 -5.91 -15.38 5.39
CA LEU A 220 -4.72 -15.95 4.77
C LEU A 220 -3.55 -16.03 5.76
N PRO A 221 -2.75 -17.10 5.70
CA PRO A 221 -1.60 -17.25 6.59
C PRO A 221 -0.46 -16.30 6.20
N LEU A 222 0.20 -15.72 7.21
CA LEU A 222 1.34 -14.80 7.06
C LEU A 222 2.71 -15.51 7.23
N ASP A 223 2.72 -16.81 7.50
CA ASP A 223 3.92 -17.62 7.76
C ASP A 223 4.63 -18.11 6.48
N GLY A 224 4.10 -17.74 5.30
CA GLY A 224 4.62 -18.16 4.01
C GLY A 224 4.15 -19.55 3.55
N SER A 225 3.27 -20.22 4.30
CA SER A 225 2.68 -21.50 3.89
C SER A 225 1.82 -21.39 2.62
N ARG A 226 1.31 -20.19 2.32
CA ARG A 226 0.65 -19.84 1.07
C ARG A 226 1.34 -18.63 0.42
N PRO A 227 1.77 -18.71 -0.85
CA PRO A 227 2.30 -17.55 -1.56
C PRO A 227 1.26 -16.43 -1.66
N LEU A 228 1.64 -15.21 -1.27
CA LEU A 228 0.79 -14.01 -1.31
C LEU A 228 1.20 -13.02 -2.41
N THR A 229 2.14 -13.41 -3.26
CA THR A 229 2.58 -12.64 -4.44
C THR A 229 2.89 -13.57 -5.61
N LEU A 230 2.61 -13.08 -6.81
CA LEU A 230 3.02 -13.69 -8.07
C LEU A 230 4.31 -13.07 -8.60
N THR A 231 4.54 -11.78 -8.33
CA THR A 231 5.69 -11.05 -8.87
C THR A 231 6.91 -11.08 -7.95
N GLY A 232 6.68 -11.12 -6.63
CA GLY A 232 7.70 -10.92 -5.61
C GLY A 232 7.56 -9.59 -4.83
N GLY A 233 6.54 -8.78 -5.12
CA GLY A 233 6.21 -7.58 -4.34
C GLY A 233 7.12 -6.38 -4.56
N LEU A 234 6.66 -5.19 -4.14
CA LEU A 234 7.34 -3.91 -4.45
C LEU A 234 8.74 -3.80 -3.83
N ALA A 235 9.01 -4.49 -2.72
CA ALA A 235 10.32 -4.46 -2.07
C ALA A 235 11.40 -5.28 -2.81
N TYR A 236 11.01 -6.25 -3.65
CA TYR A 236 11.95 -7.23 -4.23
C TYR A 236 11.82 -7.39 -5.75
N PHE A 237 10.60 -7.42 -6.30
CA PHE A 237 10.41 -7.34 -7.76
C PHE A 237 10.93 -5.99 -8.31
N GLY A 238 10.81 -4.94 -7.49
CA GLY A 238 10.90 -3.55 -7.91
C GLY A 238 9.53 -2.90 -7.80
N GLY A 239 9.48 -1.68 -7.26
CA GLY A 239 8.23 -0.97 -7.03
C GLY A 239 8.11 0.18 -8.00
N PRO A 240 7.58 -0.03 -9.23
CA PRO A 240 7.28 1.08 -10.14
C PRO A 240 6.04 1.84 -9.64
N GLY A 241 6.07 2.30 -8.39
CA GLY A 241 5.05 3.06 -7.67
C GLY A 241 3.62 2.76 -8.11
N ASN A 242 3.11 3.66 -8.94
CA ASN A 242 1.73 3.66 -9.44
C ASN A 242 1.41 2.49 -10.39
N ASN A 243 2.43 1.92 -11.05
CA ASN A 243 2.25 0.92 -12.10
C ASN A 243 2.50 -0.53 -11.67
N TYR A 244 2.84 -0.79 -10.39
CA TYR A 244 3.17 -2.14 -9.93
C TYR A 244 2.09 -3.18 -10.26
N VAL A 245 0.81 -2.84 -10.04
CA VAL A 245 -0.31 -3.79 -10.21
C VAL A 245 -0.43 -4.27 -11.66
N MET A 246 -0.01 -3.47 -12.65
CA MET A 246 -0.03 -3.92 -14.03
C MET A 246 1.02 -5.02 -14.30
N HIS A 247 2.15 -5.02 -13.59
CA HIS A 247 3.09 -6.14 -13.62
C HIS A 247 2.49 -7.38 -12.96
N SER A 248 1.78 -7.24 -11.83
CA SER A 248 1.05 -8.32 -11.18
C SER A 248 -0.02 -8.94 -12.08
N LEU A 249 -0.77 -8.12 -12.80
CA LEU A 249 -1.76 -8.58 -13.78
C LEU A 249 -1.10 -9.31 -14.96
N ALA A 250 0.02 -8.80 -15.49
CA ALA A 250 0.75 -9.46 -16.56
C ALA A 250 1.28 -10.84 -16.11
N GLU A 251 1.77 -10.93 -14.88
CA GLU A 251 2.22 -12.18 -14.27
C GLU A 251 1.05 -13.15 -14.04
N ALA A 252 -0.07 -12.66 -13.50
CA ALA A 252 -1.30 -13.44 -13.33
C ALA A 252 -1.80 -14.02 -14.66
N VAL A 253 -1.85 -13.21 -15.72
CA VAL A 253 -2.23 -13.68 -17.06
C VAL A 253 -1.30 -14.78 -17.56
N SER A 254 0.02 -14.60 -17.42
CA SER A 254 1.02 -15.59 -17.83
C SER A 254 0.85 -16.91 -17.07
N GLN A 255 0.64 -16.86 -15.75
CA GLN A 255 0.48 -18.05 -14.93
C GLN A 255 -0.87 -18.74 -15.13
N LEU A 256 -1.96 -17.98 -15.33
CA LEU A 256 -3.28 -18.52 -15.66
C LEU A 256 -3.30 -19.22 -17.02
N GLN A 257 -2.62 -18.68 -18.03
CA GLN A 257 -2.49 -19.35 -19.34
C GLN A 257 -1.78 -20.71 -19.23
N ALA A 258 -0.87 -20.86 -18.26
CA ALA A 258 -0.21 -22.13 -17.94
C ALA A 258 -1.04 -23.04 -17.01
N ARG A 259 -2.13 -22.53 -16.43
CA ARG A 259 -3.04 -23.24 -15.52
C ARG A 259 -4.51 -23.01 -15.91
N PRO A 260 -4.99 -23.61 -17.01
CA PRO A 260 -6.38 -23.46 -17.43
C PRO A 260 -7.36 -23.89 -16.31
N GLY A 261 -8.38 -23.06 -16.06
CA GLY A 261 -9.37 -23.27 -15.00
C GLY A 261 -9.00 -22.63 -13.66
N GLY A 262 -7.75 -22.21 -13.48
CA GLY A 262 -7.31 -21.55 -12.26
C GLY A 262 -7.89 -20.14 -12.11
N HIS A 263 -7.93 -19.64 -10.87
CA HIS A 263 -8.39 -18.31 -10.52
C HIS A 263 -7.28 -17.52 -9.82
N ALA A 264 -7.10 -16.26 -10.22
CA ALA A 264 -6.12 -15.36 -9.63
C ALA A 264 -6.80 -14.15 -9.00
N LEU A 265 -6.48 -13.86 -7.74
CA LEU A 265 -6.82 -12.60 -7.06
C LEU A 265 -5.63 -11.65 -7.17
N VAL A 266 -5.86 -10.44 -7.65
CA VAL A 266 -4.88 -9.35 -7.64
C VAL A 266 -5.49 -8.15 -6.92
N THR A 267 -4.80 -7.62 -5.92
CA THR A 267 -5.24 -6.42 -5.19
C THR A 267 -4.42 -5.20 -5.56
N SER A 268 -5.05 -4.03 -5.44
CA SER A 268 -4.41 -2.73 -5.63
C SER A 268 -4.67 -1.83 -4.41
N VAL A 269 -3.66 -1.05 -4.06
CA VAL A 269 -3.75 -0.01 -3.03
C VAL A 269 -3.17 1.28 -3.60
N GLY A 270 -3.92 2.38 -3.46
CA GLY A 270 -3.49 3.73 -3.71
C GLY A 270 -3.54 4.60 -2.44
N GLY A 271 -2.68 5.61 -2.38
CA GLY A 271 -2.59 6.49 -1.21
C GLY A 271 -2.15 5.74 0.06
N MET A 272 -2.82 6.02 1.17
CA MET A 272 -2.46 5.55 2.52
C MET A 272 -3.42 4.45 2.99
N LEU A 273 -3.51 3.35 2.22
CA LEU A 273 -4.66 2.44 2.24
C LEU A 273 -5.98 3.19 2.02
N SER A 274 -5.95 4.17 1.10
CA SER A 274 -7.06 5.10 0.87
C SER A 274 -7.91 4.69 -0.31
N LYS A 275 -7.30 4.14 -1.37
CA LYS A 275 -7.98 3.63 -2.56
C LYS A 275 -7.68 2.15 -2.67
N LEU A 276 -8.72 1.35 -2.77
CA LEU A 276 -8.61 -0.09 -2.64
C LEU A 276 -9.28 -0.72 -3.85
N GLY A 277 -8.63 -1.73 -4.42
CA GLY A 277 -9.17 -2.47 -5.55
C GLY A 277 -8.84 -3.95 -5.46
N ALA A 278 -9.72 -4.78 -6.00
CA ALA A 278 -9.53 -6.22 -6.11
C ALA A 278 -10.12 -6.72 -7.43
N GLY A 279 -9.36 -7.54 -8.14
CA GLY A 279 -9.77 -8.19 -9.37
C GLY A 279 -9.56 -9.70 -9.31
N ILE A 280 -10.52 -10.46 -9.83
CA ILE A 280 -10.41 -11.92 -9.97
C ILE A 280 -10.38 -12.29 -11.45
N TYR A 281 -9.42 -13.13 -11.83
CA TYR A 281 -9.14 -13.46 -13.22
C TYR A 281 -9.07 -14.96 -13.43
N SER A 282 -9.53 -15.46 -14.58
CA SER A 282 -9.44 -16.88 -14.95
C SER A 282 -9.47 -17.05 -16.47
N THR A 283 -8.96 -18.17 -16.98
CA THR A 283 -9.11 -18.55 -18.40
C THR A 283 -10.52 -19.02 -18.75
N GLU A 284 -11.34 -19.33 -17.75
CA GLU A 284 -12.73 -19.73 -17.98
C GLU A 284 -13.54 -18.55 -18.51
N PRO A 285 -14.42 -18.76 -19.51
CA PRO A 285 -15.30 -17.72 -19.99
C PRO A 285 -16.13 -17.13 -18.85
N CYS A 286 -16.01 -15.81 -18.66
CA CYS A 286 -16.80 -15.08 -17.69
C CYS A 286 -18.25 -14.92 -18.16
N ARG A 287 -19.20 -14.99 -17.21
CA ARG A 287 -20.65 -14.80 -17.44
C ARG A 287 -21.15 -13.45 -16.94
N THR A 288 -20.31 -12.66 -16.29
CA THR A 288 -20.64 -11.34 -15.75
C THR A 288 -21.01 -10.38 -16.88
N ASP A 289 -22.16 -9.73 -16.75
CA ASP A 289 -22.52 -8.61 -17.60
C ASP A 289 -21.80 -7.35 -17.14
N TRP A 290 -20.63 -7.12 -17.71
CA TRP A 290 -19.80 -5.95 -17.39
C TRP A 290 -20.44 -4.61 -17.77
N ALA A 291 -21.53 -4.59 -18.55
CA ALA A 291 -22.27 -3.35 -18.80
C ALA A 291 -23.19 -2.96 -17.62
N ALA A 292 -23.54 -3.91 -16.75
CA ALA A 292 -24.43 -3.71 -15.61
C ALA A 292 -23.74 -3.95 -14.24
N ALA A 293 -22.49 -4.42 -14.23
CA ALA A 293 -21.77 -4.72 -12.99
C ALA A 293 -21.44 -3.42 -12.20
N GLU A 294 -21.83 -3.39 -10.93
CA GLU A 294 -21.41 -2.35 -9.98
C GLU A 294 -20.04 -2.69 -9.41
N THR A 295 -19.02 -1.91 -9.79
CA THR A 295 -17.63 -2.14 -9.36
C THR A 295 -17.19 -1.17 -8.26
N THR A 296 -17.97 -0.14 -7.94
CA THR A 296 -17.58 0.88 -6.96
C THR A 296 -18.43 0.75 -5.71
N ILE A 297 -17.79 0.53 -4.58
CA ILE A 297 -18.44 0.45 -3.27
C ILE A 297 -18.60 1.86 -2.70
N SER A 298 -19.82 2.19 -2.27
CA SER A 298 -20.09 3.48 -1.63
C SER A 298 -19.55 3.52 -0.20
N PRO A 299 -18.92 4.62 0.25
CA PRO A 299 -18.37 4.74 1.60
C PRO A 299 -19.43 5.04 2.68
N HIS A 300 -20.73 5.00 2.38
CA HIS A 300 -21.79 5.44 3.30
C HIS A 300 -21.85 4.69 4.64
N PHE A 301 -21.23 3.52 4.74
CA PHE A 301 -21.18 2.71 5.96
C PHE A 301 -19.99 3.06 6.86
N LEU A 302 -19.05 3.87 6.36
CA LEU A 302 -17.92 4.38 7.13
C LEU A 302 -18.38 5.56 7.98
N ALA A 303 -18.09 5.50 9.28
CA ALA A 303 -18.43 6.56 10.23
C ALA A 303 -17.17 7.36 10.60
N PRO A 304 -16.99 8.60 10.11
CA PRO A 304 -15.78 9.36 10.37
C PRO A 304 -15.73 9.85 11.82
N ARG A 305 -14.56 9.71 12.45
CA ARG A 305 -14.22 10.36 13.71
C ARG A 305 -13.96 11.86 13.48
N PRO A 306 -14.43 12.74 14.37
CA PRO A 306 -14.18 14.17 14.22
C PRO A 306 -12.69 14.47 14.46
N VAL A 307 -12.10 15.27 13.57
CA VAL A 307 -10.73 15.79 13.73
C VAL A 307 -10.79 17.08 14.56
N VAL A 308 -9.99 17.15 15.63
CA VAL A 308 -9.96 18.28 16.56
C VAL A 308 -8.79 19.19 16.19
N GLU A 309 -9.07 20.42 15.76
CA GLU A 309 -8.04 21.35 15.26
C GLU A 309 -7.14 21.94 16.36
N ALA A 310 -7.67 22.10 17.58
CA ALA A 310 -6.94 22.67 18.71
C ALA A 310 -7.16 21.85 20.00
N PRO A 311 -6.62 20.63 20.07
CA PRO A 311 -6.73 19.80 21.27
C PRO A 311 -5.78 20.32 22.37
N GLU A 312 -6.19 20.23 23.63
CA GLU A 312 -5.30 20.46 24.79
C GLU A 312 -4.40 19.26 25.07
N GLY A 313 -4.83 18.07 24.63
CA GLY A 313 -4.16 16.81 24.88
C GLY A 313 -5.03 15.61 24.54
N GLY A 314 -4.50 14.41 24.78
CA GLY A 314 -5.21 13.16 24.51
C GLY A 314 -4.37 11.94 24.78
N ARG A 315 -4.91 10.77 24.44
CA ARG A 315 -4.26 9.47 24.57
C ARG A 315 -3.68 9.02 23.23
N ILE A 316 -2.42 8.62 23.20
CA ILE A 316 -1.77 8.08 22.00
C ILE A 316 -2.44 6.75 21.63
N ILE A 317 -2.93 6.65 20.39
CA ILE A 317 -3.47 5.40 19.83
C ILE A 317 -2.52 4.77 18.80
N SER A 318 -1.66 5.57 18.16
CA SER A 318 -0.59 5.12 17.29
C SER A 318 0.51 6.17 17.21
N TYR A 319 1.72 5.76 16.86
CA TYR A 319 2.86 6.66 16.80
C TYR A 319 3.88 6.21 15.76
N LEU A 320 4.76 7.14 15.39
CA LEU A 320 5.91 6.87 14.53
C LEU A 320 7.10 7.70 15.00
N VAL A 321 8.24 7.05 15.24
CA VAL A 321 9.51 7.72 15.46
C VAL A 321 10.36 7.65 14.19
N ASN A 322 10.61 8.81 13.58
CA ASN A 322 11.41 8.98 12.37
C ASN A 322 12.89 9.23 12.69
N TYR A 323 13.77 8.66 11.86
CA TYR A 323 15.20 8.79 12.02
C TYR A 323 15.78 9.82 11.04
N HIS A 324 16.73 10.63 11.50
CA HIS A 324 17.52 11.52 10.67
C HIS A 324 19.00 11.31 10.99
N GLY A 325 19.83 11.01 9.98
CA GLY A 325 21.22 10.63 10.21
C GLY A 325 21.41 9.39 11.09
N GLY A 326 20.40 8.51 11.17
CA GLY A 326 20.41 7.30 12.01
C GLY A 326 19.99 7.51 13.47
N ALA A 327 19.70 8.74 13.90
CA ALA A 327 19.21 9.05 15.23
C ALA A 327 17.71 9.36 15.24
N ALA A 328 17.01 9.04 16.33
CA ALA A 328 15.64 9.46 16.57
C ALA A 328 15.54 10.99 16.58
N ALA A 329 14.82 11.56 15.62
CA ALA A 329 14.85 13.00 15.35
C ALA A 329 13.48 13.67 15.43
N GLN A 330 12.41 12.91 15.15
CA GLN A 330 11.04 13.40 15.18
C GLN A 330 10.12 12.26 15.58
N ALA A 331 9.09 12.55 16.35
CA ALA A 331 7.98 11.64 16.53
C ALA A 331 6.66 12.28 16.09
N ASN A 332 5.80 11.46 15.48
CA ASN A 332 4.41 11.79 15.17
C ASN A 332 3.51 10.88 16.01
N VAL A 333 2.40 11.41 16.49
CA VAL A 333 1.37 10.65 17.19
C VAL A 333 0.02 10.88 16.53
N LEU A 334 -0.76 9.79 16.41
CA LEU A 334 -2.20 9.85 16.25
C LEU A 334 -2.80 9.60 17.63
N ALA A 335 -3.64 10.52 18.10
CA ALA A 335 -4.17 10.50 19.46
C ALA A 335 -5.67 10.79 19.51
N GLU A 336 -6.27 10.47 20.65
CA GLU A 336 -7.70 10.67 20.93
C GLU A 336 -7.92 11.56 22.15
N THR A 337 -8.78 12.56 22.03
CA THR A 337 -9.24 13.37 23.16
C THR A 337 -10.20 12.58 24.05
N GLU A 338 -10.46 13.05 25.27
CA GLU A 338 -11.45 12.42 26.18
C GLU A 338 -12.87 12.39 25.58
N THR A 339 -13.19 13.33 24.69
CA THR A 339 -14.47 13.41 23.98
C THR A 339 -14.54 12.53 22.72
N GLY A 340 -13.49 11.77 22.41
CA GLY A 340 -13.43 10.87 21.26
C GLY A 340 -13.01 11.52 19.94
N GLY A 341 -12.54 12.77 19.97
CA GLY A 341 -11.99 13.44 18.80
C GLY A 341 -10.56 12.98 18.49
N ARG A 342 -10.20 12.96 17.21
CA ARG A 342 -8.87 12.54 16.73
C ARG A 342 -7.99 13.75 16.44
N PHE A 343 -6.68 13.60 16.64
CA PHE A 343 -5.71 14.58 16.18
C PHE A 343 -4.36 13.95 15.88
N VAL A 344 -3.60 14.58 14.99
CA VAL A 344 -2.19 14.25 14.74
C VAL A 344 -1.31 15.36 15.28
N ALA A 345 -0.26 14.99 16.01
CA ALA A 345 0.72 15.93 16.55
C ALA A 345 2.16 15.46 16.26
N THR A 346 3.09 16.39 16.25
CA THR A 346 4.53 16.15 16.08
C THR A 346 5.31 16.66 17.29
N THR A 347 6.52 16.14 17.51
CA THR A 347 7.46 16.77 18.44
C THR A 347 7.90 18.14 17.92
N ALA A 348 8.18 19.08 18.82
CA ALA A 348 8.70 20.39 18.45
C ALA A 348 10.09 20.30 17.78
N PRO A 349 10.46 21.24 16.89
CA PRO A 349 11.78 21.27 16.29
C PRO A 349 12.89 21.27 17.36
N GLY A 350 13.84 20.33 17.25
CA GLY A 350 14.96 20.18 18.18
C GLY A 350 14.67 19.31 19.42
N ASP A 351 13.44 18.85 19.62
CA ASP A 351 13.12 17.91 20.70
C ASP A 351 13.54 16.47 20.33
N GLY A 352 14.81 16.15 20.61
CA GLY A 352 15.31 14.78 20.50
C GLY A 352 15.04 13.91 21.74
N GLN A 353 14.57 14.49 22.85
CA GLN A 353 14.35 13.77 24.10
C GLN A 353 13.05 12.97 24.06
N THR A 354 11.97 13.57 23.55
CA THR A 354 10.67 12.88 23.44
C THR A 354 10.74 11.65 22.54
N PRO A 355 11.29 11.71 21.30
CA PRO A 355 11.44 10.52 20.46
C PRO A 355 12.30 9.43 21.12
N ALA A 356 13.39 9.79 21.81
CA ALA A 356 14.23 8.82 22.51
C ALA A 356 13.47 8.14 23.66
N ALA A 357 12.67 8.89 24.43
CA ALA A 357 11.83 8.35 25.49
C ALA A 357 10.77 7.38 24.96
N MET A 358 10.14 7.69 23.81
CA MET A 358 9.18 6.81 23.14
C MET A 358 9.80 5.50 22.64
N LEU A 359 11.10 5.49 22.31
CA LEU A 359 11.80 4.25 21.94
C LEU A 359 12.21 3.43 23.17
N ALA A 360 12.48 4.08 24.30
CA ALA A 360 12.86 3.42 25.53
C ALA A 360 11.67 2.75 26.24
N ALA A 361 10.47 3.33 26.09
CA ALA A 361 9.23 2.79 26.63
C ALA A 361 8.07 3.05 25.66
N ASP A 362 7.32 1.98 25.35
CA ASP A 362 6.16 2.05 24.45
C ASP A 362 5.18 3.16 24.90
N PRO A 363 4.94 4.18 24.06
CA PRO A 363 4.06 5.29 24.39
C PRO A 363 2.59 5.01 24.10
N ALA A 364 2.23 3.84 23.53
CA ALA A 364 0.84 3.49 23.26
C ALA A 364 -0.01 3.61 24.54
N GLY A 365 -1.14 4.29 24.43
CA GLY A 365 -2.03 4.53 25.56
C GLY A 365 -1.55 5.59 26.56
N ARG A 366 -0.37 6.21 26.41
CA ARG A 366 0.06 7.32 27.27
C ARG A 366 -0.68 8.62 26.93
N LEU A 367 -0.77 9.50 27.92
CA LEU A 367 -1.31 10.84 27.75
C LEU A 367 -0.25 11.78 27.18
N VAL A 368 -0.71 12.72 26.35
CA VAL A 368 0.08 13.84 25.84
C VAL A 368 -0.64 15.15 26.09
N THR A 369 0.13 16.20 26.35
CA THR A 369 -0.33 17.59 26.30
C THR A 369 0.08 18.21 24.98
N VAL A 370 -0.76 19.07 24.41
CA VAL A 370 -0.55 19.66 23.09
C VAL A 370 -0.55 21.19 23.18
N SER A 371 0.37 21.81 22.46
CA SER A 371 0.41 23.25 22.21
C SER A 371 0.31 23.52 20.70
N VAL A 372 -0.48 24.51 20.32
CA VAL A 372 -0.61 24.95 18.93
C VAL A 372 0.54 25.90 18.60
N ALA A 373 1.28 25.60 17.54
CA ALA A 373 2.37 26.43 17.03
C ALA A 373 1.94 27.27 15.82
N GLU A 374 2.78 28.23 15.42
CA GLU A 374 2.57 28.99 14.18
C GLU A 374 2.49 28.05 12.96
N GLY A 375 1.59 28.35 12.03
CA GLY A 375 1.36 27.51 10.85
C GLY A 375 0.46 26.30 11.06
N GLY A 376 -0.14 26.14 12.25
CA GLY A 376 -1.14 25.09 12.52
C GLY A 376 -0.54 23.73 12.90
N ALA A 377 0.76 23.66 13.17
CA ALA A 377 1.37 22.47 13.75
C ALA A 377 0.97 22.31 15.22
N LEU A 378 0.77 21.07 15.65
CA LEU A 378 0.45 20.67 17.00
C LEU A 378 1.69 20.01 17.62
N HIS A 379 2.31 20.69 18.58
CA HIS A 379 3.46 20.16 19.30
C HIS A 379 3.03 19.44 20.57
N PHE A 380 3.39 18.17 20.70
CA PHE A 380 3.06 17.38 21.89
C PHE A 380 4.24 17.18 22.83
N GLN A 381 3.93 16.97 24.11
CA GLN A 381 4.85 16.45 25.12
C GLN A 381 4.20 15.25 25.81
N LEU A 382 5.00 14.27 26.19
CA LEU A 382 4.53 13.15 27.02
C LEU A 382 4.21 13.67 28.42
N ALA A 383 3.00 13.38 28.91
CA ALA A 383 2.59 13.68 30.28
C ALA A 383 3.24 12.73 31.30
#